data_AF-A0A9C9BVP2-F1
#
_entry.id   AF-A0A9C9BVP2-F1
#
_cell.length_a   1.000
_cell.length_b   1.000
_cell.length_c   1.000
_cell.angle_alpha   90.00
_cell.angle_beta   90.00
_cell.angle_gamma   90.00
#
_symmetry.space_group_name_H-M   'P 1'
#
loop_
_entity.id
_entity.type
_entity.pdbx_description
1 polymer ?
#
loop_
_entity_poly.entity_id
_entity_poly.type
_entity_poly.pdbx_seq_one_letter_code
_entity_poly.pdbx_strand_id
1 'polypeptide(L)'
;MLLKPQLLILVVPLLLVRRAWRVLGGFALAGGAVGAASAALLGKEGIVNFLQMSRFWGKSEGTLAAINPANMMNWRMVWEHLHRWTGAEVALGVALAGTLVMLGVELHSWFSRQAGEDDWLTPLLGIFATTLLVTWHAHYHMAMVLLPLLLVALLTGCLAFRFVLWWVFLPPLVQFLSFVGGVLSHPGAIHPYIGLNSFLTGSAMMGTTALFLFRRPEMQKRCRE
;
A
#
# COMPACT_ATOMS: atom_id res chain seq x y z
N MET A 1 9.60 -6.46 -12.44
CA MET A 1 8.65 -5.69 -11.59
C MET A 1 8.74 -6.16 -10.12
N LEU A 2 9.95 -6.38 -9.57
CA LEU A 2 10.11 -7.16 -8.32
C LEU A 2 9.73 -6.40 -7.04
N LEU A 3 9.95 -5.09 -6.98
CA LEU A 3 9.47 -4.22 -5.90
C LEU A 3 9.13 -2.87 -6.52
N LYS A 4 7.90 -2.42 -6.34
CA LYS A 4 7.47 -1.08 -6.74
C LYS A 4 8.22 -0.06 -5.86
N PRO A 5 8.88 0.99 -6.40
CA PRO A 5 9.60 1.99 -5.59
C PRO A 5 8.75 2.58 -4.46
N GLN A 6 7.43 2.61 -4.65
CA GLN A 6 6.43 3.00 -3.68
C GLN A 6 6.54 2.26 -2.33
N LEU A 7 6.99 1.00 -2.32
CA LEU A 7 7.18 0.20 -1.11
C LEU A 7 8.42 0.60 -0.30
N LEU A 8 9.33 1.36 -0.91
CA LEU A 8 10.59 1.76 -0.28
C LEU A 8 10.47 3.05 0.53
N ILE A 9 9.33 3.77 0.43
CA ILE A 9 9.12 5.09 1.04
C ILE A 9 9.41 5.08 2.54
N LEU A 10 8.97 4.06 3.30
CA LEU A 10 9.27 3.96 4.73
C LEU A 10 10.42 3.02 5.04
N VAL A 11 10.64 1.99 4.20
CA VAL A 11 11.72 1.00 4.40
C VAL A 11 13.09 1.66 4.34
N VAL A 12 13.35 2.53 3.36
CA VAL A 12 14.68 3.16 3.20
C VAL A 12 14.98 4.14 4.34
N PRO A 13 14.10 5.09 4.71
CA PRO A 13 14.31 5.93 5.89
C PRO A 13 14.54 5.13 7.17
N LEU A 14 13.78 4.04 7.38
CA LEU A 14 13.98 3.18 8.54
C LEU A 14 15.37 2.55 8.57
N LEU A 15 15.82 1.99 7.45
CA LEU A 15 17.15 1.38 7.36
C LEU A 15 18.26 2.42 7.59
N LEU A 16 18.07 3.67 7.15
CA LEU A 16 18.98 4.78 7.42
C LEU A 16 19.04 5.12 8.90
N VAL A 17 17.89 5.26 9.57
CA VAL A 17 17.81 5.53 11.02
C VAL A 17 18.47 4.40 11.82
N ARG A 18 18.25 3.15 11.42
CA ARG A 18 18.90 1.96 12.03
C ARG A 18 20.37 1.78 11.63
N ARG A 19 20.94 2.68 10.82
CA ARG A 19 22.32 2.61 10.33
C ARG A 19 22.64 1.25 9.70
N ALA A 20 21.67 0.66 9.00
CA ALA A 20 21.79 -0.63 8.34
C ALA A 20 22.58 -0.50 7.02
N TRP A 21 23.78 0.09 7.08
CA TRP A 21 24.59 0.47 5.92
C TRP A 21 24.93 -0.71 5.02
N ARG A 22 25.07 -1.92 5.59
CA ARG A 22 25.30 -3.15 4.81
C ARG A 22 24.11 -3.49 3.93
N VAL A 23 22.89 -3.39 4.48
CA VAL A 23 21.64 -3.64 3.72
C VAL A 23 21.44 -2.57 2.67
N LEU A 24 21.63 -1.30 3.03
CA LEU A 24 21.53 -0.18 2.09
C LEU A 24 22.57 -0.27 0.97
N GLY A 25 23.81 -0.66 1.30
CA GLY A 25 24.89 -0.87 0.33
C GLY A 25 24.58 -2.02 -0.62
N GLY A 26 24.11 -3.17 -0.10
CA GLY A 26 23.68 -4.29 -0.92
C GLY A 26 22.51 -3.94 -1.84
N PHE A 27 21.51 -3.22 -1.31
CA PHE A 27 20.38 -2.71 -2.09
C PHE A 27 20.84 -1.74 -3.19
N ALA A 28 21.69 -0.77 -2.87
CA ALA A 28 22.21 0.20 -3.82
C ALA A 28 23.07 -0.45 -4.91
N LEU A 29 23.91 -1.41 -4.54
CA LEU A 29 24.75 -2.14 -5.49
C LEU A 29 23.91 -3.03 -6.42
N ALA A 30 22.95 -3.79 -5.89
CA ALA A 30 22.06 -4.62 -6.70
C ALA A 30 21.17 -3.77 -7.61
N GLY A 31 20.56 -2.71 -7.06
CA GLY A 31 19.73 -1.76 -7.81
C GLY A 31 20.53 -1.03 -8.89
N GLY A 32 21.76 -0.62 -8.58
CA GLY A 32 22.69 0.01 -9.51
C GLY A 32 23.10 -0.94 -10.63
N ALA A 33 23.44 -2.20 -10.32
CA ALA A 33 23.79 -3.21 -11.32
C ALA A 33 22.61 -3.50 -12.27
N VAL A 34 21.41 -3.69 -11.74
CA VAL A 34 20.19 -3.89 -12.56
C VAL A 34 19.87 -2.65 -13.39
N GLY A 35 20.00 -1.45 -12.79
CA GLY A 35 19.80 -0.18 -13.49
C GLY A 35 20.79 0.02 -14.63
N ALA A 36 22.07 -0.25 -14.40
CA ALA A 36 23.12 -0.17 -15.41
C ALA A 36 22.90 -1.18 -16.54
N ALA A 37 22.56 -2.43 -16.23
CA ALA A 37 22.22 -3.43 -17.22
C ALA A 37 21.00 -3.01 -18.05
N SER A 38 19.95 -2.48 -17.40
CA SER A 38 18.76 -1.98 -18.08
C SER A 38 19.08 -0.79 -19.00
N ALA A 39 19.91 0.14 -18.54
CA ALA A 39 20.35 1.29 -19.33
C ALA A 39 21.22 0.88 -20.52
N ALA A 40 22.12 -0.09 -20.34
CA ALA A 40 22.93 -0.65 -21.41
C ALA A 40 22.07 -1.33 -22.49
N LEU A 41 21.01 -2.06 -22.08
CA LEU A 41 20.06 -2.69 -23.00
C LEU A 41 19.18 -1.67 -23.75
N LEU A 42 18.77 -0.58 -23.09
CA LEU A 42 17.97 0.49 -23.72
C LEU A 42 18.78 1.32 -24.73
N GLY A 43 20.08 1.48 -24.50
CA GLY A 43 20.93 2.39 -25.27
C GLY A 43 20.58 3.87 -25.05
N LYS A 44 21.34 4.76 -25.70
CA LYS A 44 21.20 6.23 -25.55
C LYS A 44 19.80 6.72 -25.96
N GLU A 45 19.28 6.24 -27.09
CA GLU A 45 17.96 6.63 -27.60
C GLU A 45 16.84 6.15 -26.68
N GLY A 46 16.91 4.91 -26.18
CA GLY A 46 15.94 4.38 -25.24
C GLY A 46 15.87 5.19 -23.94
N ILE A 47 17.02 5.64 -23.42
CA ILE A 47 17.08 6.50 -22.23
C ILE A 47 16.44 7.87 -22.51
N VAL A 48 16.74 8.51 -23.65
CA VAL A 48 16.13 9.81 -24.00
C VAL A 48 14.62 9.67 -24.15
N ASN A 49 14.14 8.64 -24.83
CA ASN A 49 12.71 8.36 -25.00
C ASN A 49 12.03 8.09 -23.66
N PHE A 50 12.67 7.32 -22.77
CA PHE A 50 12.17 7.08 -21.41
C PHE A 50 12.06 8.37 -20.60
N LEU A 51 13.07 9.24 -20.64
CA LEU A 51 13.07 10.54 -19.95
C LEU A 51 12.04 11.52 -20.54
N GLN A 52 11.79 11.47 -21.85
CA GLN A 52 10.70 12.24 -22.46
C GLN A 52 9.34 11.71 -21.99
N MET A 53 9.16 10.39 -21.94
CA MET A 53 7.94 9.76 -21.44
C MET A 53 7.71 10.08 -19.96
N SER A 54 8.77 10.15 -19.15
CA SER A 54 8.63 10.49 -17.72
C SER A 54 8.17 11.92 -17.48
N ARG A 55 8.31 12.85 -18.43
CA ARG A 55 7.74 14.22 -18.32
C ARG A 55 6.21 14.24 -18.34
N PHE A 56 5.58 13.16 -18.80
CA PHE A 56 4.13 12.98 -18.73
C PHE A 56 3.69 12.33 -17.40
N TRP A 57 4.62 11.82 -16.58
CA TRP A 57 4.30 11.26 -15.28
C TRP A 57 3.81 12.37 -14.34
N GLY A 58 2.53 12.32 -13.97
CA GLY A 58 1.87 13.33 -13.14
C GLY A 58 0.92 14.26 -13.89
N LYS A 59 1.02 14.37 -15.23
CA LYS A 59 0.08 15.14 -16.07
C LYS A 59 -1.13 14.30 -16.50
N SER A 60 -1.71 13.58 -15.53
CA SER A 60 -2.82 12.67 -15.77
C SER A 60 -4.13 13.44 -15.96
N GLU A 61 -4.31 14.05 -17.13
CA GLU A 61 -5.64 14.23 -17.70
C GLU A 61 -6.18 12.83 -18.06
N GLY A 62 -6.74 12.11 -17.07
CA GLY A 62 -7.69 10.97 -17.19
C GLY A 62 -7.45 9.80 -18.18
N THR A 63 -6.42 9.81 -19.02
CA THR A 63 -6.33 9.00 -20.24
C THR A 63 -5.28 7.90 -20.16
N LEU A 64 -4.31 8.02 -19.25
CA LEU A 64 -3.41 6.91 -18.93
C LEU A 64 -4.13 5.97 -17.96
N ALA A 65 -4.73 4.90 -18.49
CA ALA A 65 -5.38 3.82 -17.74
C ALA A 65 -4.50 3.22 -16.61
N ALA A 66 -3.18 3.48 -16.65
CA ALA A 66 -2.21 3.08 -15.64
C ALA A 66 -2.29 3.86 -14.31
N ILE A 67 -2.97 5.01 -14.25
CA ILE A 67 -3.13 5.82 -13.03
C ILE A 67 -4.62 6.00 -12.77
N ASN A 68 -5.18 5.15 -11.89
CA ASN A 68 -6.57 5.26 -11.45
C ASN A 68 -6.63 5.46 -9.93
N PRO A 69 -6.55 6.72 -9.43
CA PRO A 69 -6.60 7.04 -8.01
C PRO A 69 -7.88 6.55 -7.33
N ALA A 70 -9.00 6.50 -8.07
CA ALA A 70 -10.28 6.06 -7.54
C ALA A 70 -10.28 4.58 -7.15
N ASN A 71 -9.37 3.77 -7.70
CA ASN A 71 -9.22 2.33 -7.44
C ASN A 71 -7.95 1.98 -6.64
N MET A 72 -7.44 2.95 -5.86
CA MET A 72 -6.36 2.72 -4.90
C MET A 72 -6.93 2.28 -3.54
N MET A 73 -6.06 1.81 -2.64
CA MET A 73 -6.43 1.33 -1.29
C MET A 73 -5.78 2.18 -0.17
N ASN A 74 -5.58 3.46 -0.42
CA ASN A 74 -4.81 4.38 0.42
C ASN A 74 -5.56 5.70 0.64
N TRP A 75 -4.97 6.62 1.41
CA TRP A 75 -5.58 7.94 1.64
C TRP A 75 -5.76 8.79 0.37
N ARG A 76 -5.01 8.50 -0.71
CA ARG A 76 -5.23 9.14 -2.01
C ARG A 76 -6.57 8.74 -2.65
N MET A 77 -7.01 7.50 -2.48
CA MET A 77 -8.36 7.08 -2.88
C MET A 77 -9.41 7.91 -2.14
N VAL A 78 -9.24 8.11 -0.83
CA VAL A 78 -10.18 8.91 -0.03
C VAL A 78 -10.27 10.33 -0.57
N TRP A 79 -9.15 10.97 -0.87
CA TRP A 79 -9.14 12.29 -1.52
C TRP A 79 -9.92 12.30 -2.85
N GLU A 80 -9.65 11.34 -3.74
CA GLU A 80 -10.29 11.25 -5.06
C GLU A 80 -11.81 11.04 -4.99
N HIS A 81 -12.35 10.35 -3.97
CA HIS A 81 -13.80 10.24 -3.85
C HIS A 81 -14.40 11.42 -3.09
N LEU A 82 -13.75 11.85 -2.01
CA LEU A 82 -14.27 12.89 -1.13
C LEU A 82 -14.29 14.27 -1.79
N HIS A 83 -13.31 14.59 -2.65
CA HIS A 83 -13.23 15.91 -3.31
C HIS A 83 -14.46 16.22 -4.19
N ARG A 84 -15.16 15.18 -4.67
CA ARG A 84 -16.37 15.33 -5.49
C ARG A 84 -17.55 15.85 -4.67
N TRP A 85 -17.51 15.67 -3.35
CA TRP A 85 -18.65 15.94 -2.45
C TRP A 85 -18.37 17.13 -1.52
N THR A 86 -17.12 17.31 -1.08
CA THR A 86 -16.76 18.33 -0.06
C THR A 86 -15.84 19.43 -0.58
N GLY A 87 -15.36 19.33 -1.82
CA GLY A 87 -14.35 20.21 -2.39
C GLY A 87 -12.91 19.74 -2.12
N ALA A 88 -11.96 20.27 -2.90
CA ALA A 88 -10.57 19.80 -2.91
C ALA A 88 -9.85 20.01 -1.57
N GLU A 89 -10.07 21.14 -0.90
CA GLU A 89 -9.38 21.50 0.34
C GLU A 89 -9.76 20.59 1.51
N VAL A 90 -11.06 20.35 1.70
CA VAL A 90 -11.57 19.45 2.75
C VAL A 90 -11.08 18.03 2.51
N ALA A 91 -11.16 17.55 1.26
CA ALA A 91 -10.71 16.20 0.91
C ALA A 91 -9.20 16.02 1.11
N LEU A 92 -8.40 17.03 0.76
CA LEU A 92 -6.96 17.03 0.98
C LEU A 92 -6.64 17.02 2.47
N GLY A 93 -7.32 17.86 3.26
CA GLY A 93 -7.17 17.91 4.71
C GLY A 93 -7.43 16.55 5.37
N VAL A 94 -8.49 15.85 4.98
CA VAL A 94 -8.80 14.50 5.47
C VAL A 94 -7.72 13.48 5.08
N ALA A 95 -7.29 13.47 3.82
CA ALA A 95 -6.28 12.53 3.35
C ALA A 95 -4.91 12.76 4.01
N LEU A 96 -4.52 14.03 4.21
CA LEU A 96 -3.30 14.39 4.92
C LEU A 96 -3.39 14.02 6.41
N ALA A 97 -4.49 14.34 7.08
CA ALA A 97 -4.69 13.97 8.48
C ALA A 97 -4.62 12.45 8.66
N GLY A 98 -5.30 11.69 7.81
CA GLY A 98 -5.25 10.23 7.82
C GLY A 98 -3.84 9.69 7.57
N THR A 99 -3.10 10.26 6.62
CA THR A 99 -1.70 9.91 6.35
C THR A 99 -0.82 10.16 7.57
N LEU A 100 -0.94 11.34 8.18
CA LEU A 100 -0.18 11.72 9.38
C LEU A 100 -0.51 10.83 10.58
N VAL A 101 -1.77 10.43 10.75
CA VAL A 101 -2.17 9.47 11.79
C VAL A 101 -1.49 8.12 11.58
N MET A 102 -1.51 7.57 10.36
CA MET A 102 -0.87 6.27 10.08
C MET A 102 0.64 6.32 10.28
N LEU A 103 1.30 7.39 9.80
CA LEU A 103 2.72 7.61 10.04
C LEU A 103 3.04 7.79 11.53
N GLY A 104 2.20 8.55 12.26
CA GLY A 104 2.35 8.79 13.69
C GLY A 104 2.20 7.53 14.52
N VAL A 105 1.22 6.66 14.20
CA VAL A 105 1.06 5.35 14.83
C VAL A 105 2.27 4.46 14.60
N GLU A 106 2.76 4.39 13.36
CA GLU A 106 3.94 3.58 13.04
C GLU A 106 5.20 4.11 13.73
N LEU A 107 5.42 5.42 13.69
CA LEU A 107 6.57 6.06 14.32
C LEU A 107 6.52 5.93 15.85
N HIS A 108 5.37 6.14 16.46
CA HIS A 108 5.17 5.94 17.90
C HIS A 108 5.51 4.50 18.29
N SER A 109 5.01 3.53 17.50
CA SER A 109 5.28 2.10 17.76
C SER A 109 6.76 1.73 17.63
N TRP A 110 7.57 2.50 16.92
CA TRP A 110 9.01 2.29 16.85
C TRP A 110 9.72 2.82 18.09
N PHE A 111 9.30 3.97 18.58
CA PHE A 111 9.89 4.59 19.77
C PHE A 111 9.43 3.95 21.08
N SER A 112 8.24 3.32 21.10
CA SER A 112 7.73 2.64 22.28
C SER A 112 8.23 1.20 22.45
N ARG A 113 9.04 0.67 21.52
CA ARG A 113 9.59 -0.69 21.66
C ARG A 113 10.63 -0.74 22.77
N GLN A 114 10.53 -1.77 23.61
CA GLN A 114 11.55 -2.06 24.59
C GLN A 114 12.77 -2.71 23.90
N ALA A 115 13.98 -2.31 24.31
CA ALA A 115 15.20 -2.94 23.85
C ALA A 115 15.20 -4.43 24.26
N GLY A 116 15.47 -5.33 23.31
CA GLY A 116 15.52 -6.78 23.54
C GLY A 116 14.29 -7.59 23.09
N GLU A 117 13.28 -6.96 22.47
CA GLU A 117 12.20 -7.71 21.83
C GLU A 117 12.67 -8.34 20.50
N ASP A 118 12.77 -9.67 20.45
CA ASP A 118 13.11 -10.46 19.23
C ASP A 118 11.97 -10.54 18.19
N ASP A 119 10.95 -9.69 18.33
CA ASP A 119 9.79 -9.61 17.43
C ASP A 119 10.13 -8.82 16.15
N TRP A 120 10.68 -9.50 15.16
CA TRP A 120 10.98 -8.92 13.83
C TRP A 120 9.75 -8.80 12.92
N LEU A 121 8.74 -9.66 13.12
CA LEU A 121 7.59 -9.83 12.23
C LEU A 121 6.61 -8.66 12.31
N THR A 122 6.24 -8.27 13.53
CA THR A 122 5.28 -7.21 13.77
C THR A 122 5.71 -5.84 13.26
N PRO A 123 6.95 -5.35 13.49
CA PRO A 123 7.39 -4.08 12.90
C PRO A 123 7.39 -4.15 11.38
N LEU A 124 7.80 -5.28 10.79
CA LEU A 124 7.84 -5.42 9.34
C LEU A 124 6.44 -5.37 8.71
N LEU A 125 5.48 -6.07 9.29
CA LEU A 125 4.06 -5.95 8.93
C LEU A 125 3.57 -4.51 9.03
N GLY A 126 3.94 -3.82 10.11
CA GLY A 126 3.63 -2.41 10.34
C GLY A 126 4.13 -1.46 9.27
N ILE A 127 5.42 -1.57 8.94
CA ILE A 127 6.08 -0.76 7.92
C ILE A 127 5.40 -0.95 6.57
N PHE A 128 5.16 -2.20 6.15
CA PHE A 128 4.53 -2.46 4.86
C PHE A 128 3.07 -2.01 4.85
N ALA A 129 2.29 -2.31 5.89
CA ALA A 129 0.90 -1.85 5.99
C ALA A 129 0.82 -0.32 5.94
N THR A 130 1.63 0.39 6.73
CA THR A 130 1.68 1.85 6.73
C THR A 130 2.11 2.37 5.36
N THR A 131 3.15 1.78 4.74
CA THR A 131 3.61 2.18 3.41
C THR A 131 2.49 2.07 2.37
N LEU A 132 1.73 0.98 2.39
CA LEU A 132 0.59 0.78 1.49
C LEU A 132 -0.52 1.82 1.72
N LEU A 133 -0.75 2.25 2.96
CA LEU A 133 -1.79 3.23 3.31
C LEU A 133 -1.40 4.69 2.98
N VAL A 134 -0.10 5.00 2.98
CA VAL A 134 0.41 6.39 2.86
C VAL A 134 1.10 6.69 1.53
N THR A 135 1.54 5.68 0.80
CA THR A 135 2.21 5.89 -0.49
C THR A 135 1.26 6.53 -1.50
N TRP A 136 1.80 7.36 -2.41
CA TRP A 136 1.02 8.05 -3.43
C TRP A 136 0.29 7.10 -4.40
N HIS A 137 0.75 5.85 -4.53
CA HIS A 137 0.17 4.89 -5.47
C HIS A 137 0.19 3.48 -4.88
N ALA A 138 -0.95 3.05 -4.33
CA ALA A 138 -1.16 1.70 -3.81
C ALA A 138 -2.48 1.12 -4.33
N HIS A 139 -2.38 0.10 -5.18
CA HIS A 139 -3.54 -0.71 -5.59
C HIS A 139 -3.59 -1.99 -4.76
N TYR A 140 -4.77 -2.62 -4.71
CA TYR A 140 -5.03 -3.84 -3.92
C TYR A 140 -3.98 -4.94 -4.14
N HIS A 141 -3.49 -5.14 -5.37
CA HIS A 141 -2.48 -6.17 -5.66
C HIS A 141 -1.12 -5.87 -5.01
N MET A 142 -0.80 -4.61 -4.70
CA MET A 142 0.42 -4.27 -3.99
C MET A 142 0.42 -4.78 -2.55
N ALA A 143 -0.77 -5.02 -1.98
CA ALA A 143 -0.90 -5.57 -0.65
C ALA A 143 -0.42 -7.02 -0.54
N MET A 144 -0.24 -7.73 -1.66
CA MET A 144 0.34 -9.08 -1.68
C MET A 144 1.73 -9.15 -1.04
N VAL A 145 2.44 -8.01 -0.91
CA VAL A 145 3.69 -7.93 -0.14
C VAL A 145 3.51 -8.34 1.33
N LEU A 146 2.30 -8.19 1.88
CA LEU A 146 1.97 -8.61 3.23
C LEU A 146 1.76 -10.13 3.33
N LEU A 147 1.36 -10.80 2.25
CA LEU A 147 1.01 -12.23 2.25
C LEU A 147 2.06 -13.14 2.91
N PRO A 148 3.36 -13.09 2.57
CA PRO A 148 4.35 -13.95 3.24
C PRO A 148 4.45 -13.66 4.74
N LEU A 149 4.33 -12.41 5.16
CA LEU A 149 4.36 -12.03 6.56
C LEU A 149 3.11 -12.51 7.32
N LEU A 150 1.94 -12.46 6.67
CA LEU A 150 0.70 -12.99 7.23
C LEU A 150 0.73 -14.50 7.39
N LEU A 151 1.34 -15.21 6.42
CA LEU A 151 1.53 -16.65 6.51
C LEU A 151 2.47 -17.02 7.66
N VAL A 152 3.60 -16.32 7.81
CA VAL A 152 4.48 -16.53 8.97
C VAL A 152 3.72 -16.25 10.27
N ALA A 153 3.00 -15.12 10.37
CA ALA A 153 2.23 -14.76 11.56
C ALA A 153 1.14 -15.79 11.89
N LEU A 154 0.56 -16.41 10.87
CA LEU A 154 -0.42 -17.47 11.04
C LEU A 154 0.23 -18.77 11.55
N LEU A 155 1.35 -19.16 10.94
CA LEU A 155 2.08 -20.39 11.30
C LEU A 155 2.70 -20.33 12.70
N THR A 156 3.09 -19.14 13.16
CA THR A 156 3.63 -18.92 14.51
C THR A 156 2.57 -18.59 15.55
N GLY A 157 1.27 -18.70 15.23
CA GLY A 157 0.18 -18.44 16.18
C GLY A 157 -0.05 -16.95 16.54
N CYS A 158 0.78 -16.04 16.03
CA CYS A 158 0.69 -14.59 16.24
C CYS A 158 -0.61 -13.97 15.69
N LEU A 159 -1.19 -14.56 14.65
CA LEU A 159 -2.37 -14.03 13.96
C LEU A 159 -3.49 -15.08 13.93
N ALA A 160 -4.74 -14.64 14.10
CA ALA A 160 -5.88 -15.54 14.02
C ALA A 160 -6.18 -15.88 12.55
N PHE A 161 -6.42 -17.14 12.25
CA PHE A 161 -6.80 -17.58 10.90
C PHE A 161 -7.99 -16.79 10.33
N ARG A 162 -9.00 -16.52 11.17
CA ARG A 162 -10.17 -15.69 10.80
C ARG A 162 -9.77 -14.32 10.28
N PHE A 163 -8.74 -13.70 10.85
CA PHE A 163 -8.27 -12.39 10.39
C PHE A 163 -7.68 -12.47 8.98
N VAL A 164 -6.85 -13.49 8.72
CA VAL A 164 -6.26 -13.72 7.39
C VAL A 164 -7.36 -13.97 6.36
N LEU A 165 -8.38 -14.76 6.71
CA LEU A 165 -9.55 -14.98 5.84
C LEU A 165 -10.25 -13.67 5.50
N TRP A 166 -10.56 -12.82 6.47
CA TRP A 166 -11.17 -11.52 6.21
C TRP A 166 -10.28 -10.65 5.31
N TRP A 167 -8.98 -10.59 5.57
CA TRP A 167 -8.06 -9.79 4.75
C TRP A 167 -8.00 -10.27 3.30
N VAL A 168 -8.00 -11.59 3.06
CA VAL A 168 -7.95 -12.18 1.71
C VAL A 168 -9.29 -12.06 0.98
N PHE A 169 -10.40 -12.39 1.64
CA PHE A 169 -11.69 -12.57 0.98
C PHE A 169 -12.60 -11.34 1.03
N LEU A 170 -12.41 -10.40 1.95
CA LEU A 170 -13.27 -9.22 2.03
C LEU A 170 -13.18 -8.32 0.78
N PRO A 171 -11.99 -7.97 0.24
CA PRO A 171 -11.91 -7.16 -0.97
C PRO A 171 -12.62 -7.78 -2.19
N PRO A 172 -12.36 -9.05 -2.58
CA PRO A 172 -13.07 -9.65 -3.72
C PRO A 172 -14.56 -9.85 -3.44
N LEU A 173 -14.98 -10.10 -2.19
CA LEU A 173 -16.39 -10.15 -1.82
C LEU A 173 -17.08 -8.80 -2.04
N VAL A 174 -16.49 -7.70 -1.55
CA VAL A 174 -17.02 -6.34 -1.73
C VAL A 174 -17.08 -5.97 -3.21
N GLN A 175 -16.05 -6.33 -3.97
CA GLN A 175 -16.03 -6.11 -5.41
C GLN A 175 -17.14 -6.89 -6.12
N PHE A 176 -17.33 -8.17 -5.77
CA PHE A 176 -18.39 -9.03 -6.32
C PHE A 176 -19.79 -8.46 -5.99
N LEU A 177 -20.04 -8.10 -4.72
CA LEU A 177 -21.31 -7.52 -4.30
C LEU A 177 -21.59 -6.20 -5.02
N SER A 178 -20.55 -5.38 -5.26
CA SER A 178 -20.67 -4.14 -6.01
C SER A 178 -21.03 -4.38 -7.49
N PHE A 179 -20.51 -5.45 -8.10
CA PHE A 179 -20.92 -5.86 -9.44
C PHE A 179 -22.36 -6.32 -9.48
N VAL A 180 -22.78 -7.18 -8.54
CA VAL A 180 -24.17 -7.65 -8.44
C VAL A 180 -25.12 -6.47 -8.25
N GLY A 181 -24.81 -5.55 -7.33
CA GLY A 181 -25.61 -4.34 -7.10
C GLY A 181 -25.69 -3.44 -8.34
N GLY A 182 -24.58 -3.28 -9.08
CA GLY A 182 -24.54 -2.56 -10.35
C GLY A 182 -25.52 -3.15 -11.38
N VAL A 183 -25.45 -4.47 -11.61
CA VAL A 183 -26.32 -5.18 -12.56
C VAL A 183 -27.80 -5.06 -12.17
N LEU A 184 -28.13 -5.19 -10.87
CA LEU A 184 -29.51 -5.07 -10.39
C LEU A 184 -30.08 -3.66 -10.54
N SER A 185 -29.24 -2.62 -10.37
CA SER A 185 -29.68 -1.23 -10.47
C SER A 185 -29.91 -0.74 -11.90
N HIS A 186 -29.16 -1.28 -12.87
CA HIS A 186 -29.19 -0.87 -14.27
C HIS A 186 -29.17 -2.11 -15.19
N PRO A 187 -30.29 -2.83 -15.32
CA PRO A 187 -30.38 -4.00 -16.18
C PRO A 187 -30.03 -3.63 -17.63
N GLY A 188 -28.98 -4.26 -18.18
CA GLY A 188 -28.50 -4.01 -19.55
C GLY A 188 -27.25 -3.13 -19.66
N ALA A 189 -26.83 -2.45 -18.59
CA ALA A 189 -25.54 -1.79 -18.52
C ALA A 189 -24.56 -2.63 -17.68
N ILE A 190 -23.61 -3.31 -18.33
CA ILE A 190 -22.44 -3.89 -17.62
C ILE A 190 -21.44 -2.77 -17.34
N HIS A 191 -21.91 -1.67 -16.76
CA HIS A 191 -21.06 -0.62 -16.27
C HIS A 191 -21.12 -0.70 -14.74
N PRO A 192 -20.06 -1.18 -14.07
CA PRO A 192 -20.00 -0.99 -12.63
C PRO A 192 -20.20 0.50 -12.34
N TYR A 193 -20.78 0.85 -11.20
CA TYR A 193 -20.62 2.21 -10.69
C TYR A 193 -19.13 2.41 -10.42
N ILE A 194 -18.38 2.85 -11.45
CA ILE A 194 -16.91 2.84 -11.47
C ILE A 194 -16.37 3.58 -10.24
N GLY A 195 -17.05 4.64 -9.80
CA GLY A 195 -16.76 5.34 -8.56
C GLY A 195 -17.02 4.50 -7.30
N LEU A 196 -18.29 4.14 -7.05
CA LEU A 196 -18.70 3.50 -5.79
C LEU A 196 -18.04 2.14 -5.57
N ASN A 197 -17.94 1.29 -6.60
CA ASN A 197 -17.28 -0.01 -6.49
C ASN A 197 -15.81 0.14 -6.10
N SER A 198 -15.09 1.02 -6.80
CA SER A 198 -13.67 1.27 -6.53
C SER A 198 -13.45 1.84 -5.12
N PHE A 199 -14.34 2.73 -4.67
CA PHE A 199 -14.31 3.26 -3.31
C PHE A 199 -14.56 2.18 -2.25
N LEU A 200 -15.60 1.34 -2.41
CA LEU A 200 -15.93 0.30 -1.44
C LEU A 200 -14.83 -0.76 -1.36
N THR A 201 -14.34 -1.23 -2.50
CA THR A 201 -13.27 -2.24 -2.57
C THR A 201 -11.96 -1.69 -2.00
N GLY A 202 -11.57 -0.48 -2.38
CA GLY A 202 -10.39 0.19 -1.86
C GLY A 202 -10.49 0.49 -0.36
N SER A 203 -11.66 0.92 0.13
CA SER A 203 -11.93 1.15 1.56
C SER A 203 -11.90 -0.14 2.37
N ALA A 204 -12.43 -1.24 1.85
CA ALA A 204 -12.38 -2.55 2.51
C ALA A 204 -10.91 -2.98 2.70
N MET A 205 -10.10 -2.84 1.65
CA MET A 205 -8.69 -3.20 1.70
C MET A 205 -7.85 -2.25 2.58
N MET A 206 -8.14 -0.96 2.51
CA MET A 206 -7.54 0.06 3.36
C MET A 206 -7.85 -0.22 4.85
N GLY A 207 -9.12 -0.53 5.16
CA GLY A 207 -9.57 -0.84 6.51
C GLY A 207 -8.92 -2.10 7.07
N THR A 208 -8.91 -3.21 6.33
CA THR A 208 -8.27 -4.45 6.78
C THR A 208 -6.75 -4.30 6.92
N THR A 209 -6.12 -3.48 6.08
CA THR A 209 -4.69 -3.17 6.19
C THR A 209 -4.39 -2.26 7.39
N ALA A 210 -5.23 -1.28 7.67
CA ALA A 210 -5.09 -0.41 8.85
C ALA A 210 -5.28 -1.18 10.16
N LEU A 211 -6.12 -2.21 10.18
CA LEU A 211 -6.31 -3.06 11.37
C LEU A 211 -5.02 -3.72 11.86
N PHE A 212 -4.02 -3.97 11.01
CA PHE A 212 -2.71 -4.46 11.46
C PHE A 212 -2.00 -3.47 12.40
N LEU A 213 -2.18 -2.17 12.17
CA LEU A 213 -1.55 -1.14 12.99
C LEU A 213 -2.20 -1.11 14.38
N PHE A 214 -3.53 -1.25 14.45
CA PHE A 214 -4.28 -1.19 15.70
C PHE A 214 -4.25 -2.50 16.50
N ARG A 215 -4.19 -3.67 15.84
CA ARG A 215 -4.11 -4.98 16.51
C ARG A 215 -2.69 -5.41 16.87
N ARG A 216 -1.70 -4.55 16.59
CA ARG A 216 -0.30 -4.79 16.92
C ARG A 216 -0.08 -5.27 18.36
N PRO A 217 -0.65 -4.64 19.40
CA PRO A 217 -0.41 -5.08 20.78
C PRO A 217 -0.96 -6.50 21.05
N GLU A 218 -2.09 -6.86 20.44
CA GLU A 218 -2.69 -8.20 20.56
C GLU A 218 -1.80 -9.24 19.88
N MET A 219 -1.29 -8.93 18.68
CA MET A 219 -0.37 -9.81 17.95
C MET A 219 0.93 -10.04 18.74
N GLN A 220 1.51 -8.97 19.31
CA GLN A 220 2.74 -9.07 20.09
C GLN A 220 2.59 -9.93 21.34
N LYS A 221 1.43 -9.87 22.02
CA LYS A 221 1.14 -10.74 23.17
C LYS A 221 1.08 -12.21 22.73
N ARG A 222 0.33 -12.50 21.67
CA ARG A 222 0.18 -13.87 21.14
C ARG A 222 1.46 -14.46 20.58
N CYS A 223 2.39 -13.64 20.08
CA CYS A 223 3.69 -14.13 19.62
C CYS A 223 4.63 -14.57 20.75
N ARG A 224 4.33 -14.21 22.01
CA ARG A 224 5.17 -14.53 23.19
C ARG A 224 4.69 -15.77 23.94
N GLU A 225 3.47 -16.21 23.69
CA GLU A 225 2.86 -17.41 24.28
C GLU A 225 3.23 -18.66 23.48
#